data_AF-A0A7S2GXH5-F1
#
_entry.id   AF-A0A7S2GXH5-F1
#
_cell.length_a   1.000
_cell.length_b   1.000
_cell.length_c   1.000
_cell.angle_alpha   90.00
_cell.angle_beta   90.00
_cell.angle_gamma   90.00
#
_symmetry.space_group_name_H-M   'P 1'
#
loop_
_entity.id
_entity.type
_entity.pdbx_description
1 polymer ?
#
loop_
_entity_poly.entity_id
_entity_poly.type
_entity_poly.pdbx_seq_one_letter_code
_entity_poly.pdbx_strand_id
1 'polypeptide(L)'
;EMGKVTEEMESELSLTWTLTKRLAAILRTQVETLEPLQLIRYKGGANQHYHKHHDHGAWYGATTEQRPETLLIWLSSVPASDGGGHTAFPSLNISVLPRAGDGLYWTNVDDFGQPNIDAIHEASAPLDSSTVKYAL
;
A
#
# COMPACT_ATOMS: atom_id res chain seq x y z
N GLU A 1 -31.62 13.26 -12.91
CA GLU A 1 -31.16 12.08 -13.67
C GLU A 1 -30.04 11.42 -12.89
N MET A 2 -30.18 10.14 -12.54
CA MET A 2 -29.03 9.32 -12.12
C MET A 2 -28.14 9.10 -13.35
N GLY A 3 -26.85 9.37 -13.23
CA GLY A 3 -25.89 9.15 -14.32
C GLY A 3 -25.95 7.70 -14.81
N LYS A 4 -25.96 7.50 -16.14
CA LYS A 4 -25.91 6.15 -16.72
C LYS A 4 -24.56 5.53 -16.40
N VAL A 5 -24.56 4.29 -15.94
CA VAL A 5 -23.34 3.48 -15.83
C VAL A 5 -22.82 3.21 -17.23
N THR A 6 -21.54 3.49 -17.47
CA THR A 6 -20.87 3.22 -18.75
C THR A 6 -20.21 1.85 -18.73
N GLU A 7 -19.94 1.27 -19.91
CA GLU A 7 -19.19 0.02 -20.02
C GLU A 7 -17.80 0.09 -19.35
N GLU A 8 -17.15 1.26 -19.39
CA GLU A 8 -15.87 1.51 -18.72
C GLU A 8 -16.01 1.41 -17.20
N MET A 9 -17.05 2.01 -16.61
CA MET A 9 -17.35 1.91 -15.18
C MET A 9 -17.65 0.46 -14.78
N GLU A 10 -18.42 -0.27 -15.59
CA GLU A 10 -18.69 -1.69 -15.33
C GLU A 10 -17.42 -2.53 -15.34
N SER A 11 -16.52 -2.27 -16.31
CA SER A 11 -15.23 -2.94 -16.40
C SER A 11 -14.34 -2.65 -15.19
N GLU A 12 -14.25 -1.39 -14.76
CA GLU A 12 -13.46 -0.99 -13.58
C GLU A 12 -14.01 -1.63 -12.29
N LEU A 13 -15.33 -1.59 -12.09
CA LEU A 13 -15.98 -2.22 -10.95
C LEU A 13 -15.75 -3.73 -10.93
N SER A 14 -15.83 -4.39 -12.09
CA SER A 14 -15.58 -5.82 -12.22
C SER A 14 -14.12 -6.19 -11.89
N LEU A 15 -13.17 -5.38 -12.37
CA LEU A 15 -11.75 -5.55 -12.10
C LEU A 15 -11.42 -5.38 -10.62
N THR A 16 -11.84 -4.25 -10.03
CA THR A 16 -11.58 -3.93 -8.61
C THR A 16 -12.21 -4.99 -7.71
N TRP A 17 -13.44 -5.41 -7.98
CA TRP A 17 -14.09 -6.49 -7.23
C TRP A 17 -13.37 -7.84 -7.35
N THR A 18 -12.86 -8.16 -8.54
CA THR A 18 -12.06 -9.36 -8.75
C THR A 18 -10.77 -9.31 -7.95
N LEU A 19 -10.10 -8.15 -7.90
CA LEU A 19 -8.92 -7.95 -7.06
C LEU A 19 -9.26 -8.07 -5.58
N THR A 20 -10.27 -7.37 -5.07
CA THR A 20 -10.70 -7.45 -3.66
C THR A 20 -10.92 -8.88 -3.20
N LYS A 21 -11.63 -9.71 -3.99
CA LYS A 21 -11.84 -11.13 -3.66
C LYS A 21 -10.53 -11.93 -3.63
N ARG A 22 -9.60 -11.68 -4.55
CA ARG A 22 -8.28 -12.33 -4.56
C ARG A 22 -7.44 -11.94 -3.37
N LEU A 23 -7.44 -10.65 -2.99
CA LEU A 23 -6.69 -10.14 -1.86
C LEU A 23 -7.24 -10.68 -0.54
N ALA A 24 -8.56 -10.72 -0.38
CA ALA A 24 -9.20 -11.34 0.79
C ALA A 24 -8.80 -12.81 0.93
N ALA A 25 -8.74 -13.55 -0.18
CA ALA A 25 -8.29 -14.95 -0.18
C ALA A 25 -6.81 -15.10 0.21
N ILE A 26 -5.93 -14.20 -0.28
CA ILE A 26 -4.49 -14.18 0.06
C ILE A 26 -4.30 -13.89 1.55
N LEU A 27 -4.99 -12.87 2.06
CA LEU A 27 -4.94 -12.42 3.46
C LEU A 27 -5.75 -13.32 4.41
N ARG A 28 -6.50 -14.29 3.86
CA ARG A 28 -7.38 -15.19 4.62
C ARG A 28 -8.40 -14.44 5.48
N THR A 29 -8.90 -13.31 4.96
CA THR A 29 -9.91 -12.48 5.61
C THR A 29 -11.17 -12.38 4.75
N GLN A 30 -12.18 -11.66 5.23
CA GLN A 30 -13.44 -11.40 4.53
C GLN A 30 -13.34 -10.10 3.73
N VAL A 31 -14.00 -10.05 2.57
CA VAL A 31 -13.95 -8.85 1.69
C VAL A 31 -14.51 -7.61 2.37
N GLU A 32 -15.42 -7.77 3.32
CA GLU A 32 -16.05 -6.71 4.13
C GLU A 32 -15.07 -6.07 5.12
N THR A 33 -13.95 -6.73 5.41
CA THR A 33 -12.90 -6.20 6.30
C THR A 33 -11.81 -5.45 5.54
N LEU A 34 -11.80 -5.54 4.21
CA LEU A 34 -10.85 -4.80 3.38
C LEU A 34 -11.35 -3.36 3.20
N GLU A 35 -10.47 -2.40 3.45
CA GLU A 35 -10.71 -1.03 3.01
C GLU A 35 -10.76 -0.95 1.47
N PRO A 36 -11.44 0.05 0.88
CA PRO A 36 -11.35 0.31 -0.55
C PRO A 36 -9.89 0.43 -1.02
N LEU A 37 -9.59 -0.12 -2.20
CA LEU A 37 -8.23 -0.08 -2.77
C LEU A 37 -7.71 1.36 -2.87
N GLN A 38 -6.51 1.63 -2.37
CA GLN A 38 -5.93 2.97 -2.32
C GLN A 38 -4.81 3.14 -3.34
N LEU A 39 -5.09 3.83 -4.45
CA LEU A 39 -4.07 4.10 -5.47
C LEU A 39 -3.15 5.24 -5.05
N ILE A 40 -1.86 4.95 -4.95
CA ILE A 40 -0.80 5.91 -4.62
C ILE A 40 0.08 6.14 -5.85
N ARG A 41 0.47 7.40 -6.07
CA ARG A 41 1.39 7.80 -7.14
C ARG A 41 2.48 8.74 -6.62
N TYR A 42 3.74 8.35 -6.82
CA TYR A 42 4.90 9.22 -6.65
C TYR A 42 5.54 9.54 -7.99
N LYS A 43 5.70 10.83 -8.28
CA LYS A 43 6.46 11.32 -9.43
C LYS A 43 7.92 11.45 -9.04
N GLY A 44 8.81 10.88 -9.85
CA GLY A 44 10.23 11.03 -9.63
C GLY A 44 10.71 12.48 -9.74
N GLY A 45 11.80 12.81 -9.05
CA GLY A 45 12.35 14.17 -9.00
C GLY A 45 11.49 15.22 -8.27
N ALA A 46 10.27 14.86 -7.85
CA ALA A 46 9.36 15.77 -7.14
C ALA A 46 9.60 15.82 -5.63
N ASN A 47 10.61 15.09 -5.11
CA ASN A 47 10.95 14.99 -3.70
C ASN A 47 9.73 14.68 -2.79
N GLN A 48 8.84 13.81 -3.28
CA GLN A 48 7.68 13.36 -2.51
C GLN A 48 8.11 12.25 -1.56
N HIS A 49 7.58 12.29 -0.34
CA HIS A 49 7.85 11.29 0.70
C HIS A 49 6.58 11.05 1.51
N TYR A 50 6.38 9.80 1.91
CA TYR A 50 5.50 9.47 3.02
C TYR A 50 6.38 9.14 4.22
N HIS A 51 6.50 10.11 5.12
CA HIS A 51 7.34 10.00 6.30
C HIS A 51 6.93 8.84 7.21
N LYS A 52 7.83 8.46 8.11
CA LYS A 52 7.65 7.39 9.10
C LYS A 52 6.27 7.44 9.76
N HIS A 53 5.52 6.37 9.60
CA HIS A 53 4.19 6.22 10.15
C HIS A 53 3.90 4.76 10.48
N HIS A 54 2.73 4.53 11.04
CA HIS A 54 2.20 3.22 11.38
C HIS A 54 0.75 3.15 10.89
N ASP A 55 0.34 2.07 10.22
CA ASP A 55 -0.99 2.03 9.60
C ASP A 55 -2.12 1.85 10.60
N HIS A 56 -1.83 1.19 11.73
CA HIS A 56 -2.81 0.96 12.79
C HIS A 56 -3.08 2.23 13.61
N GLY A 57 -4.32 2.71 13.62
CA GLY A 57 -4.72 3.96 14.27
C GLY A 57 -4.42 4.02 15.77
N ALA A 58 -4.46 2.88 16.48
CA ALA A 58 -4.11 2.81 17.90
C ALA A 58 -2.66 3.26 18.21
N TRP A 59 -1.74 3.21 17.23
CA TRP A 59 -0.40 3.78 17.37
C TRP A 59 -0.42 5.27 17.70
N TYR A 60 -1.45 5.98 17.22
CA TYR A 60 -1.68 7.41 17.48
C TYR A 60 -2.75 7.65 18.55
N GLY A 61 -3.15 6.61 19.29
CA GLY A 61 -4.21 6.69 20.29
C GLY A 61 -5.63 6.74 19.72
N ALA A 62 -5.83 6.44 18.43
CA ALA A 62 -7.16 6.37 17.83
C ALA A 62 -7.86 5.04 18.14
N THR A 63 -9.17 5.11 18.38
CA THR A 63 -10.04 3.94 18.55
C THR A 63 -10.64 3.43 17.24
N THR A 64 -10.43 4.15 16.14
CA THR A 64 -10.83 3.82 14.77
C THR A 64 -9.61 3.39 13.94
N GLU A 65 -9.80 2.99 12.67
CA GLU A 65 -8.70 2.61 11.76
C GLU A 65 -7.81 1.48 12.30
N GLN A 66 -8.46 0.45 12.84
CA GLN A 66 -7.79 -0.72 13.37
C GLN A 66 -7.40 -1.64 12.20
N ARG A 67 -6.18 -1.43 11.68
CA ARG A 67 -5.62 -2.13 10.52
C ARG A 67 -4.59 -3.15 11.00
N PRO A 68 -4.96 -4.39 11.36
CA PRO A 68 -4.02 -5.37 11.91
C PRO A 68 -2.97 -5.84 10.89
N GLU A 69 -3.24 -5.69 9.60
CA GLU A 69 -2.37 -6.15 8.50
C GLU A 69 -2.39 -5.14 7.36
N THR A 70 -1.29 -5.06 6.62
CA THR A 70 -1.20 -4.28 5.38
C THR A 70 -0.61 -5.14 4.27
N LEU A 71 -1.15 -5.01 3.06
CA LEU A 71 -0.58 -5.54 1.82
C LEU A 71 -0.44 -4.40 0.82
N LEU A 72 0.79 -4.01 0.54
CA LEU A 72 1.15 -3.02 -0.48
C LEU A 72 1.50 -3.74 -1.78
N ILE A 73 0.89 -3.37 -2.90
CA ILE A 73 1.16 -3.97 -4.21
C ILE A 73 1.74 -2.92 -5.13
N TRP A 74 2.94 -3.15 -5.67
CA TRP A 74 3.51 -2.23 -6.64
C TRP A 74 2.94 -2.45 -8.03
N LEU A 75 2.43 -1.38 -8.63
CA LEU A 75 1.91 -1.39 -10.00
C LEU A 75 2.96 -0.97 -11.04
N SER A 76 4.08 -0.43 -10.59
CA SER A 76 5.24 -0.13 -11.43
C SER A 76 6.55 -0.51 -10.75
N SER A 77 7.57 -0.79 -11.57
CA SER A 77 8.92 -1.09 -11.10
C SER A 77 9.75 0.20 -11.00
N VAL A 78 10.62 0.27 -10.00
CA VAL A 78 11.67 1.30 -9.91
C VAL A 78 13.02 0.62 -10.16
N PRO A 79 13.83 1.06 -11.13
CA PRO A 79 15.15 0.48 -11.37
C PRO A 79 16.06 0.63 -10.15
N ALA A 80 16.88 -0.38 -9.85
CA ALA A 80 17.83 -0.29 -8.74
C ALA A 80 18.83 0.86 -8.91
N SER A 81 19.14 1.25 -10.15
CA SER A 81 19.99 2.39 -10.48
C SER A 81 19.37 3.76 -10.14
N ASP A 82 18.06 3.82 -9.89
CA ASP A 82 17.35 5.06 -9.52
C ASP A 82 17.79 5.56 -8.13
N GLY A 83 18.00 4.65 -7.18
CA GLY A 83 18.37 4.99 -5.80
C GLY A 83 17.24 5.54 -4.93
N GLY A 84 16.03 5.77 -5.47
CA GLY A 84 14.83 6.18 -4.74
C GLY A 84 13.72 5.15 -4.78
N GLY A 85 12.50 5.56 -4.42
CA GLY A 85 11.29 4.76 -4.64
C GLY A 85 11.02 3.66 -3.62
N HIS A 86 11.86 3.48 -2.60
CA HIS A 86 11.78 2.33 -1.70
C HIS A 86 10.61 2.44 -0.72
N THR A 87 10.21 1.30 -0.16
CA THR A 87 9.46 1.23 1.11
C THR A 87 10.42 0.69 2.17
N ALA A 88 10.63 1.44 3.26
CA ALA A 88 11.61 1.11 4.29
C ALA A 88 10.96 0.88 5.65
N PHE A 89 11.49 -0.09 6.40
CA PHE A 89 11.10 -0.44 7.77
C PHE A 89 12.32 -0.18 8.67
N PRO A 90 12.45 1.03 9.26
CA PRO A 90 13.65 1.44 9.94
C PRO A 90 14.01 0.59 11.17
N SER A 91 13.00 0.16 11.94
CA SER A 91 13.18 -0.70 13.13
C SER A 91 13.85 -2.03 12.78
N LEU A 92 13.56 -2.56 11.59
CA LEU A 92 14.11 -3.82 11.07
C LEU A 92 15.39 -3.66 10.25
N ASN A 93 15.78 -2.42 9.94
CA ASN A 93 16.86 -2.12 8.98
C ASN A 93 16.64 -2.79 7.60
N ILE A 94 15.39 -2.80 7.13
CA ILE A 94 14.98 -3.36 5.84
C ILE A 94 14.51 -2.24 4.91
N SER A 95 14.86 -2.33 3.63
CA SER A 95 14.35 -1.47 2.57
C SER A 95 14.06 -2.31 1.34
N VAL A 96 12.87 -2.14 0.76
CA VAL A 96 12.37 -2.96 -0.35
C VAL A 96 12.14 -2.08 -1.58
N LEU A 97 12.73 -2.50 -2.70
CA LEU A 97 12.62 -1.82 -3.99
C LEU A 97 11.36 -2.31 -4.74
N PRO A 98 10.54 -1.39 -5.29
CA PRO A 98 9.35 -1.75 -6.05
C PRO A 98 9.64 -2.57 -7.32
N ARG A 99 8.92 -3.68 -7.48
CA ARG A 99 8.81 -4.42 -8.73
C ARG A 99 7.35 -4.66 -9.05
N ALA A 100 6.93 -4.29 -10.27
CA ALA A 100 5.55 -4.38 -10.70
C ALA A 100 4.99 -5.80 -10.53
N GLY A 101 3.83 -5.90 -9.89
CA GLY A 101 3.13 -7.16 -9.61
C GLY A 101 3.52 -7.84 -8.30
N ASP A 102 4.63 -7.45 -7.66
CA ASP A 102 4.98 -7.96 -6.34
C ASP A 102 4.11 -7.30 -5.24
N GLY A 103 3.83 -8.09 -4.20
CA GLY A 103 3.18 -7.62 -2.98
C GLY A 103 4.14 -7.66 -1.79
N LEU A 104 4.09 -6.63 -0.95
CA LEU A 104 4.76 -6.55 0.33
C LEU A 104 3.71 -6.59 1.44
N TYR A 105 3.77 -7.61 2.27
CA TYR A 105 2.82 -7.85 3.35
C TYR A 105 3.52 -7.79 4.71
N TRP A 106 2.83 -7.22 5.70
CA TRP A 106 3.27 -7.22 7.09
C TRP A 106 2.09 -7.11 8.06
N THR A 107 2.33 -7.50 9.32
CA THR A 107 1.39 -7.35 10.43
C THR A 107 1.69 -6.07 11.19
N ASN A 108 0.67 -5.25 11.42
CA ASN A 108 0.76 -4.01 12.18
C ASN A 108 0.55 -4.22 13.69
N VAL A 109 0.23 -5.45 14.12
CA VAL A 109 0.05 -5.82 15.52
C VAL A 109 0.88 -7.03 15.88
N ASP A 110 1.18 -7.17 17.17
CA ASP A 110 1.78 -8.37 17.77
C ASP A 110 0.72 -9.45 18.08
N ASP A 111 1.17 -10.57 18.66
CA ASP A 111 0.30 -11.69 19.05
C ASP A 111 -0.76 -11.33 20.11
N PHE A 112 -0.63 -10.16 20.76
CA PHE A 112 -1.58 -9.62 21.74
C PHE A 112 -2.46 -8.51 21.15
N GLY A 113 -2.37 -8.25 19.84
CA GLY A 113 -3.13 -7.20 19.16
C GLY A 113 -2.63 -5.79 19.47
N GLN A 114 -1.44 -5.63 20.05
CA GLN A 114 -0.85 -4.32 20.29
C GLN A 114 -0.07 -3.84 19.05
N PRO A 115 -0.06 -2.52 18.75
CA PRO A 115 0.71 -1.99 17.63
C PRO A 115 2.17 -2.43 17.64
N ASN A 116 2.63 -2.97 16.52
CA ASN A 116 3.98 -3.51 16.37
C ASN A 116 4.96 -2.42 15.91
N ILE A 117 5.96 -2.12 16.74
CA ILE A 117 7.01 -1.12 16.42
C ILE A 117 7.81 -1.46 15.15
N ASP A 118 7.88 -2.74 14.78
CA ASP A 118 8.58 -3.20 13.58
C ASP A 118 7.81 -2.87 12.29
N ALA A 119 6.51 -2.55 12.40
CA ALA A 119 5.66 -2.14 11.28
C ALA A 119 5.75 -0.63 10.97
N ILE A 120 6.52 0.15 11.74
CA ILE A 120 6.81 1.54 11.38
C ILE A 120 7.54 1.56 10.05
N HIS A 121 7.00 2.29 9.08
CA HIS A 121 7.56 2.33 7.74
C HIS A 121 7.43 3.72 7.10
N GLU A 122 8.19 3.91 6.02
CA GLU A 122 8.17 5.12 5.20
C GLU A 122 8.35 4.77 3.72
N ALA A 123 7.93 5.68 2.84
CA ALA A 123 8.07 5.52 1.41
C ALA A 123 8.68 6.76 0.78
N SER A 124 9.67 6.57 -0.09
CA SER A 124 10.25 7.65 -0.89
C SER A 124 9.77 7.58 -2.33
N ALA A 125 9.74 8.74 -2.99
CA ALA A 125 9.61 8.81 -4.45
C ALA A 125 10.89 8.32 -5.15
N PRO A 126 10.79 7.90 -6.41
CA PRO A 126 11.96 7.78 -7.29
C PRO A 126 12.75 9.09 -7.36
N LEU A 127 14.04 9.00 -7.61
CA LEU A 127 14.90 10.16 -7.82
C LEU A 127 14.87 10.62 -9.28
N ASP A 128 14.85 9.68 -10.23
CA ASP A 128 14.81 9.99 -11.66
C ASP A 128 13.45 10.57 -12.04
N SER A 129 13.44 11.76 -12.64
CA SER A 129 12.21 12.47 -13.04
C SER A 129 11.39 11.77 -14.13
N SER A 130 11.99 10.80 -14.83
CA SER A 130 11.30 9.94 -15.81
C SER A 130 10.61 8.74 -15.17
N THR A 131 10.94 8.40 -13.91
CA THR A 131 10.36 7.27 -13.19
C THR A 131 9.09 7.68 -12.43
N VAL A 132 8.05 6.84 -12.48
CA VAL A 132 6.82 7.01 -11.69
C VAL A 132 6.54 5.72 -10.92
N LYS A 133 6.40 5.85 -9.60
CA LYS A 133 5.99 4.75 -8.71
C LYS A 133 4.48 4.78 -8.52
N TYR A 134 3.82 3.68 -8.84
CA TYR A 134 2.42 3.43 -8.54
C TYR A 134 2.31 2.25 -7.57
N ALA A 135 1.40 2.35 -6.60
CA ALA A 135 1.10 1.26 -5.67
C ALA A 135 -0.39 1.24 -5.30
N LEU A 136 -0.87 0.07 -4.88
CA LEU A 136 -2.19 -0.18 -4.28
C LEU A 136 -2.04 -0.69 -2.85
#